data_AF-A0A3M1EDJ6-F1
#
_entry.id   AF-A0A3M1EDJ6-F1
#
_cell.length_a   1.000
_cell.length_b   1.000
_cell.length_c   1.000
_cell.angle_alpha   90.00
_cell.angle_beta   90.00
_cell.angle_gamma   90.00
#
_symmetry.space_group_name_H-M   'P 1'
#
loop_
_entity.id
_entity.type
_entity.pdbx_description
1 polymer ?
#
loop_
_entity_poly.entity_id
_entity_poly.type
_entity_poly.pdbx_seq_one_letter_code
_entity_poly.pdbx_strand_id
1 'polypeptide(L)'
;LETVKYWFVMHAFAFAVSFFALMLMNGVVNLATTLPSAPGYIGTFDGPGIEVLKVFGVSPAVAAGYTLVLHAALWLPITLLGFWYMARESLSWQEFTRAAEEKSPTVPTPQTQEG
;
A
#
# COMPACT_ATOMS: atom_id res chain seq x y z
N LEU A 1 16.19 5.20 2.02
CA LEU A 1 16.10 3.78 1.61
C LEU A 1 14.93 3.53 0.66
N GLU A 2 13.73 4.04 0.95
CA GLU A 2 12.54 3.78 0.13
C GLU A 2 12.66 4.29 -1.32
N THR A 3 13.07 5.55 -1.52
CA THR A 3 13.30 6.16 -2.84
C THR A 3 14.37 5.44 -3.67
N VAL A 4 15.29 4.70 -3.05
CA VAL A 4 16.30 3.91 -3.78
C VAL A 4 15.63 2.75 -4.52
N LYS A 5 14.58 2.14 -3.95
CA LYS A 5 13.80 1.09 -4.63
C LYS A 5 13.08 1.64 -5.86
N TYR A 6 12.51 2.84 -5.73
CA TYR A 6 11.83 3.56 -6.81
C TYR A 6 12.83 3.81 -7.95
N TRP A 7 14.00 4.36 -7.60
CA TRP A 7 15.08 4.60 -8.55
C TRP A 7 15.58 3.31 -9.21
N PHE A 8 15.71 2.21 -8.47
CA PHE A 8 16.12 0.92 -9.02
C PHE A 8 15.10 0.39 -10.03
N VAL A 9 13.81 0.37 -9.67
CA VAL A 9 12.73 -0.08 -10.57
C VAL A 9 12.62 0.79 -11.82
N MET A 10 12.96 2.09 -11.73
CA MET A 10 12.92 3.01 -12.88
C MET A 10 13.81 2.54 -14.02
N HIS A 11 14.94 1.87 -13.73
CA HIS A 11 15.85 1.35 -14.76
C HIS A 11 15.23 0.25 -15.61
N ALA A 12 14.12 -0.36 -15.17
CA ALA A 12 13.36 -1.32 -15.98
C ALA A 12 12.46 -0.64 -17.03
N PHE A 13 12.37 0.69 -17.04
CA PHE A 13 11.50 1.46 -17.92
C PHE A 13 12.27 2.53 -18.71
N ALA A 14 11.76 2.86 -19.90
CA ALA A 14 12.35 3.86 -20.78
C ALA A 14 11.97 5.30 -20.39
N PHE A 15 12.22 5.71 -19.15
CA PHE A 15 12.11 7.11 -18.70
C PHE A 15 13.16 7.43 -17.63
N ALA A 16 13.45 8.71 -17.48
CA ALA A 16 14.31 9.20 -16.40
C ALA A 16 13.71 10.49 -15.83
N VAL A 17 13.60 10.53 -14.52
CA VAL A 17 13.26 11.74 -13.75
C VAL A 17 14.32 11.96 -12.68
N SER A 18 14.37 13.18 -12.13
CA SER A 18 15.33 13.47 -11.07
C SER A 18 15.05 12.63 -9.82
N PHE A 19 16.07 12.38 -9.02
CA PHE A 19 15.91 11.72 -7.72
C PHE A 19 14.93 12.48 -6.80
N PHE A 20 14.89 13.82 -6.92
CA PHE A 20 13.91 14.66 -6.23
C PHE A 20 12.46 14.39 -6.66
N ALA A 21 12.21 14.14 -7.95
CA ALA A 21 10.88 13.75 -8.44
C ALA A 21 10.44 12.42 -7.84
N LEU A 22 11.35 11.44 -7.74
CA LEU A 22 11.07 10.16 -7.08
C LEU A 22 10.84 10.31 -5.57
N MET A 23 11.57 11.22 -4.91
CA MET A 23 11.37 11.52 -3.50
C MET A 23 10.01 12.21 -3.26
N LEU A 24 9.61 13.12 -4.14
CA LEU A 24 8.30 13.74 -4.11
C LEU A 24 7.19 12.71 -4.32
N MET A 25 7.33 11.84 -5.32
CA MET A 25 6.40 10.74 -5.57
C MET A 25 6.24 9.87 -4.31
N ASN A 26 7.34 9.46 -3.67
CA ASN A 26 7.33 8.70 -2.43
C ASN A 26 6.55 9.40 -1.32
N GLY A 27 6.76 10.70 -1.13
CA GLY A 27 6.06 11.49 -0.13
C GLY A 27 4.55 11.58 -0.40
N VAL A 28 4.16 11.86 -1.65
CA VAL A 28 2.76 11.96 -2.07
C VAL A 28 2.04 10.62 -1.90
N VAL A 29 2.65 9.53 -2.34
CA VAL A 29 2.10 8.19 -2.23
C VAL A 29 1.91 7.79 -0.77
N ASN A 30 2.92 7.98 0.09
CA ASN A 30 2.80 7.67 1.52
C ASN A 30 1.68 8.49 2.20
N LEU A 31 1.52 9.76 1.82
CA LEU A 31 0.41 10.57 2.32
C LEU A 31 -0.94 10.04 1.82
N ALA A 32 -1.07 9.69 0.54
CA ALA A 32 -2.31 9.17 -0.02
C ALA A 32 -2.70 7.80 0.54
N THR A 33 -1.74 6.95 0.90
CA THR A 33 -2.00 5.64 1.53
C THR A 33 -2.61 5.74 2.94
N THR A 34 -2.64 6.93 3.55
CA THR A 34 -3.37 7.17 4.81
C THR A 34 -4.88 7.14 4.63
N LEU A 35 -5.36 7.31 3.39
CA LEU A 35 -6.78 7.20 3.07
C LEU A 35 -7.26 5.75 3.22
N PRO A 36 -8.54 5.54 3.57
CA PRO A 36 -9.15 4.22 3.57
C PRO A 36 -8.95 3.54 2.21
N SER A 37 -8.37 2.33 2.21
CA SER A 37 -7.99 1.64 0.99
C SER A 37 -8.28 0.14 1.06
N ALA A 38 -8.37 -0.48 -0.11
CA ALA A 38 -8.42 -1.92 -0.23
C ALA A 38 -7.11 -2.56 0.29
N PRO A 39 -7.11 -3.85 0.64
CA PRO A 39 -5.92 -4.55 1.09
C PRO A 39 -4.75 -4.34 0.12
N GLY A 40 -3.59 -3.97 0.67
CA GLY A 40 -2.40 -3.70 -0.14
C GLY A 40 -2.41 -2.36 -0.86
N TYR A 41 -3.22 -1.37 -0.45
CA TYR A 41 -3.16 0.01 -0.99
C TYR A 41 -3.51 0.17 -2.48
N ILE A 42 -4.29 -0.78 -3.02
CA ILE A 42 -4.75 -0.73 -4.41
C ILE A 42 -5.49 0.59 -4.67
N GLY A 43 -5.05 1.35 -5.67
CA GLY A 43 -5.63 2.62 -6.08
C GLY A 43 -5.07 3.84 -5.35
N THR A 44 -4.93 3.81 -4.02
CA THR A 44 -4.38 4.94 -3.24
C THR A 44 -2.87 5.09 -3.40
N PHE A 45 -2.16 4.00 -3.71
CA PHE A 45 -0.76 4.04 -4.13
C PHE A 45 -0.63 4.47 -5.60
N ASP A 46 -1.43 3.86 -6.47
CA ASP A 46 -1.23 3.90 -7.91
C ASP A 46 -1.59 5.26 -8.52
N GLY A 47 -2.80 5.77 -8.22
CA GLY A 47 -3.32 6.99 -8.83
C GLY A 47 -2.40 8.20 -8.58
N PRO A 48 -2.11 8.54 -7.32
CA PRO A 48 -1.22 9.66 -6.99
C PRO A 48 0.20 9.49 -7.55
N GLY A 49 0.76 8.28 -7.52
CA GLY A 49 2.08 8.00 -8.08
C GLY A 49 2.16 8.26 -9.59
N ILE A 50 1.14 7.82 -10.33
CA ILE A 50 1.02 8.04 -11.78
C ILE A 50 0.91 9.53 -12.09
N GLU A 51 0.07 10.27 -11.35
CA GLU A 51 -0.11 11.70 -11.58
C GLU A 51 1.17 12.49 -11.34
N VAL A 52 1.94 12.17 -10.30
CA VAL A 52 3.24 12.81 -10.07
C VAL A 52 4.17 12.60 -11.27
N LEU A 53 4.30 11.38 -11.79
CA LEU A 53 5.18 11.12 -12.93
C LEU A 53 4.70 11.82 -14.23
N LYS A 54 3.40 11.91 -14.44
CA LYS A 54 2.82 12.68 -15.56
C LYS A 54 3.18 14.17 -15.48
N VAL A 55 3.15 14.76 -14.27
CA VAL A 55 3.57 16.15 -14.04
C VAL A 55 5.05 16.36 -14.41
N PHE A 56 5.89 15.34 -14.21
CA PHE A 56 7.29 15.34 -14.64
C PHE A 56 7.51 14.93 -16.11
N GLY A 57 6.46 14.84 -16.92
CA GLY A 57 6.56 14.61 -18.37
C GLY A 57 6.67 13.15 -18.79
N VAL A 58 6.46 12.20 -17.87
CA VAL A 58 6.41 10.77 -18.22
C VAL A 58 5.08 10.45 -18.91
N SER A 59 5.12 9.71 -20.01
CA SER A 59 3.89 9.33 -20.72
C SER A 59 2.96 8.51 -19.81
N PRO A 60 1.62 8.67 -19.90
CA PRO A 60 0.68 7.98 -19.01
C PRO A 60 0.84 6.46 -19.01
N ALA A 61 1.11 5.85 -20.16
CA ALA A 61 1.33 4.41 -20.27
C ALA A 61 2.57 3.94 -19.50
N VAL A 62 3.68 4.69 -19.61
CA VAL A 62 4.93 4.37 -18.89
C VAL A 62 4.78 4.64 -17.39
N ALA A 63 4.14 5.75 -17.01
CA ALA A 63 3.89 6.09 -15.62
C ALA A 63 3.02 5.03 -14.92
N ALA A 64 1.97 4.55 -15.60
CA ALA A 64 1.12 3.46 -15.12
C ALA A 64 1.91 2.15 -14.98
N GLY A 65 2.64 1.74 -16.03
CA GLY A 65 3.44 0.51 -16.00
C GLY A 65 4.47 0.52 -14.87
N TYR A 66 5.21 1.63 -14.73
CA TYR A 66 6.20 1.78 -13.67
C TYR A 66 5.56 1.73 -12.28
N THR A 67 4.49 2.48 -12.05
CA THR A 67 3.86 2.56 -10.73
C THR A 67 3.30 1.20 -10.31
N LEU A 68 2.67 0.47 -11.24
CA LEU A 68 2.15 -0.88 -10.98
C LEU A 68 3.26 -1.89 -10.65
N VAL A 69 4.36 -1.87 -11.40
CA VAL A 69 5.51 -2.75 -11.13
C VAL A 69 6.16 -2.40 -9.80
N LEU A 70 6.32 -1.11 -9.50
CA LEU A 70 6.83 -0.67 -8.21
C LEU A 70 5.93 -1.12 -7.06
N HIS A 71 4.61 -0.99 -7.22
CA HIS A 71 3.64 -1.42 -6.23
C HIS A 71 3.75 -2.93 -5.98
N ALA A 72 3.75 -3.74 -7.04
CA ALA A 72 3.92 -5.18 -6.95
C ALA A 72 5.26 -5.57 -6.29
N ALA A 73 6.35 -4.89 -6.64
CA ALA A 73 7.67 -5.14 -6.06
C ALA A 73 7.76 -4.81 -4.56
N LEU A 74 6.94 -3.87 -4.07
CA LEU A 74 6.86 -3.53 -2.65
C LEU A 74 5.92 -4.46 -1.90
N TRP A 75 4.75 -4.77 -2.47
CA TRP A 75 3.68 -5.51 -1.81
C TRP A 75 3.90 -7.02 -1.84
N LEU A 76 4.24 -7.59 -3.00
CA LEU A 76 4.26 -9.05 -3.19
C LEU A 76 5.29 -9.76 -2.29
N PRO A 77 6.55 -9.29 -2.12
CA PRO A 77 7.51 -9.99 -1.28
C PRO A 77 7.11 -10.02 0.20
N ILE A 78 6.59 -8.92 0.74
CA ILE A 78 6.17 -8.86 2.14
C ILE A 78 4.92 -9.72 2.37
N THR A 79 4.00 -9.75 1.41
CA THR A 79 2.78 -10.55 1.48
C THR A 79 3.11 -12.04 1.42
N LEU A 80 3.97 -12.45 0.49
CA LEU A 80 4.42 -13.84 0.40
C LEU A 80 5.17 -14.28 1.67
N LEU A 81 6.02 -13.42 2.23
CA LEU A 81 6.72 -13.70 3.47
C LEU A 81 5.74 -13.88 4.64
N GLY A 82 4.73 -13.02 4.74
CA GLY A 82 3.65 -13.15 5.73
C GLY A 82 2.91 -14.49 5.60
N PHE A 83 2.50 -14.86 4.38
CA PHE A 83 1.87 -16.15 4.13
C PHE A 83 2.76 -17.34 4.49
N TRP A 84 4.06 -17.25 4.18
CA TRP A 84 5.02 -18.29 4.52
C TRP A 84 5.12 -18.49 6.04
N TYR A 85 5.19 -17.41 6.83
CA TYR A 85 5.18 -17.51 8.28
C TYR A 85 3.86 -18.03 8.84
N MET A 86 2.71 -17.58 8.31
CA MET A 86 1.40 -18.11 8.73
C MET A 86 1.30 -19.62 8.53
N ALA A 87 1.80 -20.12 7.40
CA ALA A 87 1.81 -21.55 7.11
C ALA A 87 2.75 -22.33 8.05
N ARG A 88 3.85 -21.71 8.50
CA ARG A 88 4.86 -22.37 9.34
C ARG A 88 4.49 -22.40 10.82
N GLU A 89 3.90 -21.31 11.33
CA GLU A 89 3.58 -21.14 12.75
C GLU A 89 2.17 -21.61 13.12
N SER A 90 1.41 -22.18 12.16
CA SER A 90 0.04 -22.66 12.36
C SER A 90 -0.93 -21.61 12.92
N LEU A 91 -0.70 -20.33 12.62
CA LEU A 91 -1.59 -19.25 13.01
C LEU A 91 -2.98 -19.51 12.41
N SER A 92 -3.94 -19.80 13.29
CA SER A 92 -5.30 -20.11 12.88
C SER A 92 -5.98 -18.83 12.41
N TRP A 93 -6.71 -18.91 11.30
CA TRP A 93 -7.58 -17.83 10.82
C TRP A 93 -8.54 -17.32 11.92
N GLN A 94 -8.89 -18.17 12.88
CA GLN A 94 -9.73 -17.84 14.03
C GLN A 94 -9.07 -16.82 14.98
N GLU A 95 -7.74 -16.83 15.12
CA GLU A 95 -7.03 -15.87 15.97
C GLU A 95 -7.03 -14.47 15.34
N PHE A 96 -6.94 -14.39 14.01
CA PHE A 96 -7.09 -13.14 13.27
C PHE A 96 -8.51 -12.58 13.37
N THR A 97 -9.55 -13.42 13.28
CA THR A 97 -10.95 -12.98 13.44
C THR A 97 -11.21 -12.47 14.85
N ARG A 98 -10.72 -13.18 15.88
CA ARG A 98 -10.85 -12.77 17.29
C ARG A 98 -10.16 -11.43 17.57
N ALA A 99 -8.96 -11.22 17.05
CA ALA A 99 -8.23 -9.96 17.20
C ALA A 99 -8.90 -8.79 16.43
N ALA A 100 -9.59 -9.07 15.33
CA ALA A 100 -10.35 -8.07 14.59
C ALA A 100 -11.65 -7.66 15.32
N GLU A 101 -12.34 -8.60 15.97
CA GLU A 101 -13.55 -8.34 16.76
C GLU A 101 -13.25 -7.52 18.03
N GLU A 102 -12.14 -7.79 18.71
CA GLU A 102 -11.74 -7.09 19.95
C GLU A 102 -11.54 -5.57 19.77
N LYS A 103 -11.30 -5.12 18.53
CA LYS A 103 -11.16 -3.70 18.18
C LYS A 103 -12.50 -2.98 17.96
N SER A 104 -13.61 -3.69 17.96
CA SER A 104 -14.94 -3.08 17.93
C SER A 104 -15.30 -2.59 19.33
N PRO A 105 -15.53 -1.28 19.58
CA PRO A 105 -15.99 -0.85 20.88
C PRO A 105 -17.35 -1.52 21.13
N THR A 106 -17.41 -2.39 22.13
CA THR A 106 -18.67 -2.92 22.64
C THR A 106 -19.47 -1.73 23.16
N VAL A 107 -20.39 -1.21 22.35
CA VAL A 107 -21.38 -0.23 22.80
C VAL A 107 -22.24 -0.96 23.83
N PRO A 108 -22.23 -0.58 25.11
CA PRO A 108 -23.09 -1.21 26.10
C PRO A 108 -24.53 -0.94 25.69
N THR A 109 -25.31 -2.00 25.47
CA THR A 109 -26.75 -1.90 25.26
C THR A 109 -27.36 -1.15 26.45
N PRO A 110 -28.11 -0.04 26.25
CA PRO A 110 -28.79 0.62 27.35
C PRO A 110 -29.74 -0.39 27.98
N GLN A 111 -29.52 -0.71 29.26
CA GLN A 111 -30.51 -1.46 30.00
C GLN A 111 -31.71 -0.54 30.18
N THR A 112 -32.80 -0.83 29.47
CA THR A 112 -34.11 -0.26 29.75
C THR A 112 -34.45 -0.67 31.17
N GLN A 113 -34.23 0.23 32.13
CA GLN A 113 -34.82 0.10 33.46
C GLN A 113 -36.32 0.33 33.27
N GLU A 114 -37.06 -0.75 33.02
CA GLU A 114 -38.49 -0.77 33.28
C GLU A 114 -38.67 -0.87 34.80
N GLY A 115 -39.13 0.24 35.39
CA GLY A 115 -39.52 0.38 36.79
C GLY A 115 -40.56 1.48 36.91
#